data_AF-Q9S320-F1
#
_entry.id   AF-Q9S320-F1
#
_cell.length_a   1.000
_cell.length_b   1.000
_cell.length_c   1.000
_cell.angle_alpha   90.00
_cell.angle_beta   90.00
_cell.angle_gamma   90.00
#
_symmetry.space_group_name_H-M   'P 1'
#
loop_
_entity.id
_entity.type
_entity.pdbx_description
1 polymer ?
#
loop_
_entity_poly.entity_id
_entity_poly.type
_entity_poly.pdbx_seq_one_letter_code
_entity_poly.pdbx_strand_id
1 'polypeptide(L)' 'MNQGKIWTVVDPAIGIPALLGSVTIIAVLVHLALISHTTWFPAYWQGGVKKAAAIETTVLG' A
#
# COMPACT_ATOMS: atom_id res chain seq x y z
N MET A 1 23.42 -12.55 -3.92
CA MET A 1 22.66 -13.77 -4.27
C MET A 1 23.53 -15.01 -4.06
N ASN A 2 23.80 -15.38 -2.80
CA ASN A 2 24.65 -16.53 -2.44
C ASN A 2 23.87 -17.68 -1.78
N GLN A 3 22.53 -17.58 -1.72
CA GLN A 3 21.65 -18.53 -1.03
C GLN A 3 20.94 -19.51 -1.97
N GLY A 4 21.46 -19.75 -3.18
CA GLY A 4 20.83 -20.67 -4.14
C GLY A 4 20.73 -22.12 -3.65
N LYS A 5 21.55 -22.51 -2.66
CA LYS A 5 21.52 -23.83 -2.02
C LYS A 5 20.37 -24.00 -1.01
N ILE A 6 19.56 -22.98 -0.74
CA ILE A 6 18.43 -23.08 0.21
C ILE A 6 17.43 -24.18 -0.20
N TRP A 7 17.30 -24.46 -1.49
CA TRP A 7 16.40 -25.49 -2.02
C TRP A 7 16.89 -26.93 -1.80
N THR A 8 18.09 -27.13 -1.25
CA THR A 8 18.53 -28.46 -0.79
C THR A 8 18.08 -28.77 0.63
N VAL A 9 17.59 -27.78 1.38
CA VAL A 9 17.11 -27.92 2.76
C VAL A 9 15.63 -27.57 2.91
N VAL A 10 15.05 -26.86 1.95
CA VAL A 10 13.61 -26.54 1.88
C VAL A 10 13.08 -27.01 0.53
N ASP A 11 11.97 -27.74 0.53
CA ASP A 11 11.30 -28.16 -0.71
C ASP A 11 10.79 -26.92 -1.48
N PRO A 12 11.25 -26.69 -2.73
CA PRO A 12 10.81 -25.56 -3.54
C PRO A 12 9.31 -25.56 -3.85
N ALA A 13 8.66 -26.73 -3.92
CA ALA A 13 7.22 -26.81 -4.22
C ALA A 13 6.35 -26.20 -3.11
N ILE A 14 6.85 -26.15 -1.87
CA ILE A 14 6.15 -25.56 -0.71
C ILE A 14 6.75 -24.20 -0.36
N GLY A 15 8.08 -24.08 -0.40
CA GLY A 15 8.79 -22.86 -0.01
C GLY A 15 8.55 -21.69 -0.96
N ILE A 16 8.47 -21.92 -2.28
CA ILE A 16 8.21 -20.84 -3.25
C ILE A 16 6.78 -20.31 -3.09
N PRO A 17 5.72 -21.15 -3.05
CA PRO A 17 4.37 -20.65 -2.78
C PRO A 17 4.24 -19.95 -1.42
N ALA A 18 4.88 -20.48 -0.37
CA ALA A 18 4.86 -19.84 0.95
C ALA A 18 5.52 -18.45 0.95
N LEU A 19 6.65 -18.30 0.25
CA LEU A 19 7.34 -17.02 0.11
C LEU A 19 6.46 -16.00 -0.62
N LEU A 20 5.94 -16.38 -1.80
CA LEU A 20 5.12 -15.47 -2.60
C LEU A 20 3.82 -15.12 -1.86
N GLY A 21 3.16 -16.11 -1.25
CA GLY A 21 1.94 -15.90 -0.46
C GLY A 21 2.17 -14.97 0.74
N SER A 22 3.27 -15.15 1.47
CA SER A 22 3.62 -14.26 2.59
C SER A 22 3.86 -12.82 2.14
N VAL A 23 4.57 -12.62 1.03
CA VAL A 23 4.79 -11.28 0.47
C VAL A 23 3.48 -10.63 0.04
N THR A 24 2.57 -11.38 -0.58
CA THR A 24 1.23 -10.88 -0.93
C THR A 24 0.44 -10.46 0.31
N ILE A 25 0.43 -11.28 1.37
CA ILE A 25 -0.26 -10.95 2.63
C ILE A 25 0.33 -9.67 3.23
N ILE A 26 1.66 -9.57 3.32
CA ILE A 26 2.34 -8.37 3.83
C ILE A 26 1.95 -7.14 3.02
N ALA A 27 1.98 -7.23 1.68
CA ALA A 27 1.59 -6.13 0.82
C ALA A 27 0.17 -5.66 1.09
N VAL A 28 -0.81 -6.57 1.18
CA VAL A 28 -2.20 -6.23 1.49
C VAL A 28 -2.33 -5.56 2.86
N LEU A 29 -1.69 -6.09 3.89
CA LEU A 29 -1.73 -5.52 5.24
C LEU A 29 -1.14 -4.11 5.28
N VAL A 30 -0.03 -3.87 4.60
CA VAL A 30 0.57 -2.53 4.52
C VAL A 30 -0.38 -1.55 3.83
N HIS A 31 -1.04 -1.95 2.73
CA HIS A 31 -2.01 -1.08 2.05
C HIS A 31 -3.23 -0.78 2.93
N LEU A 32 -3.75 -1.78 3.67
CA LEU A 32 -4.83 -1.57 4.62
C LEU A 32 -4.43 -0.63 5.77
N ALA A 33 -3.19 -0.73 6.25
CA ALA A 33 -2.66 0.19 7.25
C ALA A 33 -2.57 1.63 6.71
N LEU A 34 -2.12 1.82 5.46
CA LEU A 34 -2.10 3.13 4.82
C LEU A 34 -3.51 3.72 4.69
N ILE A 35 -4.49 2.91 4.28
CA ILE A 35 -5.89 3.34 4.19
C ILE A 35 -6.42 3.80 5.55
N SER A 36 -6.06 3.11 6.63
CA SER A 36 -6.60 3.35 7.97
C SER A 36 -5.91 4.49 8.73
N HIS A 37 -4.62 4.74 8.45
CA HIS A 37 -3.79 5.67 9.22
C HIS A 37 -3.35 6.90 8.44
N THR A 38 -3.74 7.06 7.18
CA THR A 38 -3.41 8.24 6.38
C THR A 38 -4.65 8.87 5.77
N THR A 39 -4.62 10.19 5.56
CA THR A 39 -5.76 10.93 4.98
C THR A 39 -5.72 10.98 3.46
N TRP A 40 -4.53 10.86 2.86
CA TRP A 40 -4.35 10.99 1.41
C TRP A 40 -4.85 9.76 0.64
N PHE A 41 -4.74 8.56 1.21
CA PHE A 41 -5.12 7.33 0.51
C PHE A 41 -6.66 7.20 0.38
N PRO A 42 -7.45 7.44 1.45
CA PRO A 42 -8.91 7.54 1.30
C PRO A 42 -9.33 8.70 0.40
N ALA A 43 -8.68 9.87 0.50
CA ALA A 43 -8.98 11.02 -0.36
C ALA A 43 -8.70 10.75 -1.85
N TYR A 44 -7.69 9.94 -2.16
CA TYR A 44 -7.41 9.45 -3.51
C TYR A 44 -8.54 8.56 -4.04
N TRP A 45 -8.99 7.58 -3.25
CA TRP A 45 -10.13 6.72 -3.61
C TRP A 45 -11.48 7.45 -3.69
N GLN A 46 -11.64 8.53 -2.92
CA GLN A 46 -12.82 9.38 -2.96
C GLN A 46 -12.89 10.28 -4.22
N GLY A 47 -11.97 10.09 -5.18
CA GLY A 47 -12.01 10.69 -6.51
C GLY A 47 -11.26 12.01 -6.66
N GLY A 48 -10.41 12.36 -5.67
CA GLY A 48 -9.65 13.60 -5.67
C GLY A 48 -10.56 14.80 -5.45
N VAL A 49 -10.62 15.31 -4.22
CA VAL A 49 -11.25 16.59 -3.91
C VAL A 49 -10.57 17.64 -4.79
N LYS A 50 -11.22 18.04 -5.90
CA LYS A 50 -10.84 19.24 -6.61
C LYS A 50 -10.88 20.34 -5.57
N LYS A 51 -9.74 20.97 -5.29
CA LYS A 51 -9.62 22.13 -4.39
C LYS A 51 -10.82 23.03 -4.67
N ALA A 52 -11.78 23.09 -3.73
CA ALA A 52 -12.87 24.03 -3.85
C ALA A 52 -12.20 25.40 -3.93
N ALA A 53 -12.44 26.13 -5.03
CA ALA A 53 -11.90 27.46 -5.19
C ALA A 53 -12.35 28.27 -3.96
N ALA A 54 -11.40 28.66 -3.11
CA ALA A 54 -11.69 29.57 -2.03
C ALA A 54 -12.16 30.85 -2.69
N ILE A 55 -13.41 31.24 -2.44
CA ILE A 55 -13.87 32.58 -2.74
C ILE A 55 -13.09 33.45 -1.75
N GLU A 56 -12.07 34.15 -2.24
CA GLU A 56 -11.49 35.27 -1.52
C GLU A 56 -12.58 36.32 -1.41
N THR A 57 -13.33 36.31 -0.30
CA THR A 57 -14.19 37.43 0.04
C THR A 57 -13.26 38.58 0.41
N THR A 58 -12.83 39.33 -0.60
CA THR A 58 -12.40 40.72 -0.43
C THR A 58 -13.61 41.48 0.11
N VAL A 59 -13.80 41.44 1.44
CA VAL A 59 -14.69 42.38 2.11
C VAL A 59 -13.91 43.69 2.21
N LEU A 60 -13.96 44.45 1.13
CA LEU A 60 -13.87 45.90 1.18
C LEU A 60 -15.20 46.40 1.73
N GLY A 61 -15.20 46.86 2.96
CA GLY A 61 -16.35 47.42 3.66
C GLY A 61 -15.98 47.81 5.08
#